data_AF-A0A9W8HPA7-F1
#
_entry.id   AF-A0A9W8HPA7-F1
#
_cell.length_a   1.000
_cell.length_b   1.000
_cell.length_c   1.000
_cell.angle_alpha   90.00
_cell.angle_beta   90.00
_cell.angle_gamma   90.00
#
_symmetry.space_group_name_H-M   'P 1'
#
loop_
_entity.id
_entity.type
_entity.pdbx_description
1 polymer ?
#
loop_
_entity_poly.entity_id
_entity_poly.type
_entity_poly.pdbx_seq_one_letter_code
_entity_poly.pdbx_strand_id
1 'polypeptide(L)'
;MAQRFGNAKVYFPNVVFKITPDARLGRNQAAFRVPLNINKLDIKDYLTHIYNVTVTDVRTVVFPGKLYLNRFTGQKERTSRTKKAIVTMKEEFKYPPEPNVDRDFGGMEMRYERLRMANRLRGWTGQTPEMLKLQKEILAKEENKS
;
A
#
# COMPACT_ATOMS: atom_id res chain seq x y z
N MET A 1 -7.54 -3.36 -32.24
CA MET A 1 -8.12 -4.72 -32.21
C MET A 1 -9.02 -4.85 -31.00
N ALA A 2 -10.20 -5.47 -31.17
CA ALA A 2 -11.07 -5.80 -30.05
C ALA A 2 -10.41 -6.85 -29.14
N GLN A 3 -10.60 -6.71 -27.83
CA GLN A 3 -10.04 -7.61 -26.83
C GLN A 3 -10.84 -8.92 -26.81
N ARG A 4 -10.19 -10.06 -27.04
CA ARG A 4 -10.84 -11.37 -27.02
C ARG A 4 -10.77 -11.98 -25.62
N PHE A 5 -11.92 -12.30 -25.04
CA PHE A 5 -12.03 -12.93 -23.72
C PHE A 5 -12.29 -14.44 -23.83
N GLY A 6 -12.11 -15.14 -22.70
CA GLY A 6 -12.39 -16.57 -22.62
C GLY A 6 -13.88 -16.88 -22.58
N ASN A 7 -14.26 -18.10 -22.98
CA ASN A 7 -15.65 -18.55 -22.92
C ASN A 7 -16.05 -19.11 -21.54
N ALA A 8 -15.07 -19.52 -20.72
CA ALA A 8 -15.30 -20.10 -19.42
C ALA A 8 -15.73 -19.00 -18.43
N LYS A 9 -16.98 -19.09 -17.96
CA LYS A 9 -17.56 -18.08 -17.06
C LYS A 9 -17.26 -18.42 -15.60
N VAL A 10 -16.62 -17.49 -14.90
CA VAL A 10 -16.41 -17.56 -13.45
C VAL A 10 -17.27 -16.48 -12.81
N TYR A 11 -18.38 -16.88 -12.18
CA TYR A 11 -19.33 -15.93 -11.60
C TYR A 11 -18.84 -15.31 -10.29
N PHE A 12 -18.16 -16.10 -9.44
CA PHE A 12 -17.72 -15.68 -8.11
C PHE A 12 -16.23 -16.00 -7.91
N PRO A 13 -15.32 -15.15 -8.43
CA PRO A 13 -13.89 -15.39 -8.30
C PRO A 13 -13.40 -15.09 -6.88
N ASN A 14 -12.79 -16.08 -6.21
CA ASN A 14 -12.12 -15.90 -4.92
C ASN A 14 -10.63 -15.62 -5.11
N VAL A 15 -10.30 -14.42 -5.61
CA VAL A 15 -8.92 -14.02 -5.89
C VAL A 15 -8.65 -12.62 -5.35
N VAL A 16 -7.43 -12.42 -4.84
CA VAL A 16 -7.03 -11.14 -4.25
C VAL A 16 -5.90 -10.54 -5.09
N PHE A 17 -6.17 -9.37 -5.66
CA PHE A 17 -5.20 -8.60 -6.41
C PHE A 17 -4.75 -7.44 -5.53
N LYS A 18 -3.47 -7.40 -5.17
CA LYS A 18 -2.92 -6.32 -4.35
C LYS A 18 -2.15 -5.36 -5.24
N ILE A 19 -2.64 -4.14 -5.41
CA ILE A 19 -1.87 -3.08 -6.07
C ILE A 19 -0.61 -2.74 -5.25
N THR A 20 0.52 -2.54 -5.92
CA THR A 20 1.81 -2.23 -5.28
C THR A 20 2.46 -1.07 -6.02
N PRO A 21 2.76 0.05 -5.34
CA PRO A 21 3.50 1.16 -5.95
C PRO A 21 4.90 0.70 -6.39
N ASP A 22 5.32 1.11 -7.58
CA ASP A 22 6.68 0.92 -8.08
C ASP A 22 7.11 2.16 -8.85
N ALA A 23 8.09 2.88 -8.31
CA ALA A 23 8.57 4.15 -8.85
C ALA A 23 9.26 4.01 -10.23
N ARG A 24 9.61 2.79 -10.64
CA ARG A 24 10.27 2.52 -11.94
C ARG A 24 9.29 2.38 -13.10
N LEU A 25 8.00 2.25 -12.82
CA LEU A 25 6.97 2.07 -13.84
C LEU A 25 6.54 3.41 -14.44
N GLY A 26 6.10 3.36 -15.69
CA GLY A 26 5.49 4.52 -16.34
C GLY A 26 4.16 4.92 -15.68
N ARG A 27 3.69 6.14 -15.94
CA ARG A 27 2.40 6.65 -15.39
C ARG A 27 1.18 5.84 -15.84
N ASN A 28 1.26 5.19 -16.98
CA ASN A 28 0.24 4.30 -17.52
C ASN A 28 0.40 2.84 -17.06
N GLN A 29 1.36 2.56 -16.17
CA GLN A 29 1.67 1.21 -15.71
C GLN A 29 1.39 1.06 -14.22
N ALA A 30 0.71 -0.03 -13.86
CA ALA A 30 0.47 -0.41 -12.48
C ALA A 30 1.03 -1.81 -12.19
N ALA A 31 1.62 -1.99 -11.01
CA ALA A 31 2.04 -3.30 -10.53
C ALA A 31 1.01 -3.88 -9.57
N PHE A 32 0.71 -5.16 -9.76
CA PHE A 32 -0.13 -5.96 -8.89
C PHE A 32 0.63 -7.17 -8.39
N ARG A 33 0.50 -7.48 -7.11
CA ARG A 33 0.79 -8.81 -6.58
C ARG A 33 -0.45 -9.66 -6.75
N VAL A 34 -0.29 -10.77 -7.46
CA VAL A 34 -1.37 -11.67 -7.84
C VAL A 34 -1.07 -13.10 -7.36
N PRO A 35 -2.09 -13.96 -7.22
CA PRO A 35 -1.91 -15.38 -6.96
C PRO A 35 -1.07 -16.07 -8.05
N LEU A 36 -0.35 -17.15 -7.69
CA LEU A 36 0.57 -17.84 -8.60
C LEU A 36 -0.16 -18.56 -9.75
N ASN A 37 -1.37 -19.05 -9.48
CA ASN A 37 -2.23 -19.82 -10.39
C ASN A 37 -2.87 -18.96 -11.51
N ILE A 38 -2.87 -17.63 -11.38
CA ILE A 38 -3.58 -16.73 -12.29
C ILE A 38 -2.78 -16.46 -13.57
N ASN A 39 -3.40 -16.58 -14.75
CA ASN A 39 -2.73 -16.32 -16.03
C ASN A 39 -2.80 -14.83 -16.44
N LYS A 40 -2.01 -14.43 -17.45
CA LYS A 40 -2.03 -13.07 -18.03
C LYS A 40 -3.40 -12.71 -18.62
N LEU A 41 -4.04 -13.68 -19.27
CA LEU A 41 -5.37 -13.52 -19.87
C LEU A 41 -6.41 -13.26 -18.78
N ASP A 42 -6.37 -14.03 -17.70
CA ASP A 42 -7.27 -13.87 -16.55
C ASP A 42 -7.09 -12.52 -15.86
N ILE A 43 -5.84 -12.02 -15.73
CA ILE A 43 -5.59 -10.67 -15.18
C ILE A 43 -6.24 -9.60 -16.04
N LYS A 44 -6.11 -9.74 -17.37
CA LYS A 44 -6.69 -8.81 -18.33
C LYS A 44 -8.23 -8.81 -18.23
N ASP A 45 -8.81 -10.01 -18.18
CA ASP A 45 -10.25 -10.25 -18.07
C ASP A 45 -10.82 -9.70 -16.76
N TYR A 46 -10.16 -10.01 -15.65
CA TYR A 46 -10.53 -9.60 -14.30
C TYR A 46 -10.56 -8.08 -14.15
N LEU A 47 -9.49 -7.40 -14.58
CA LEU A 47 -9.40 -5.93 -14.45
C LEU A 47 -10.40 -5.21 -15.37
N THR A 48 -10.67 -5.74 -16.57
CA THR A 48 -11.64 -5.14 -17.47
C THR A 48 -13.08 -5.34 -16.98
N HIS A 49 -13.47 -6.53 -16.52
CA HIS A 49 -14.86 -6.78 -16.14
C HIS A 49 -15.23 -6.30 -14.72
N ILE A 50 -14.32 -6.40 -13.75
CA ILE A 50 -14.63 -6.04 -12.35
C ILE A 50 -14.36 -4.56 -12.08
N TYR A 51 -13.25 -4.03 -12.62
CA TYR A 51 -12.81 -2.66 -12.35
C TYR A 51 -12.98 -1.70 -13.55
N ASN A 52 -13.54 -2.18 -14.66
CA ASN A 52 -13.74 -1.40 -15.88
C ASN A 52 -12.45 -0.73 -16.43
N VAL A 53 -11.29 -1.39 -16.24
CA VAL A 53 -10.01 -0.87 -16.70
C VAL A 53 -9.69 -1.37 -18.11
N THR A 54 -9.38 -0.44 -19.02
CA THR A 54 -8.91 -0.78 -20.37
C THR A 54 -7.41 -1.12 -20.34
N VAL A 55 -7.09 -2.40 -20.50
CA VAL A 55 -5.72 -2.93 -20.44
C VAL A 55 -5.15 -3.16 -21.84
N THR A 56 -3.98 -2.58 -22.10
CA THR A 56 -3.24 -2.73 -23.36
C THR A 56 -2.37 -3.99 -23.35
N ASP A 57 -1.49 -4.13 -22.34
CA ASP A 57 -0.53 -5.22 -22.20
C ASP A 57 -0.41 -5.69 -20.74
N VAL A 58 -0.08 -6.97 -20.55
CA VAL A 58 0.15 -7.57 -19.22
C VAL A 58 1.45 -8.37 -19.24
N ARG A 59 2.38 -7.97 -18.39
CA ARG A 59 3.65 -8.66 -18.16
C ARG A 59 3.65 -9.27 -16.77
N THR A 60 4.11 -10.50 -16.63
CA THR A 60 4.12 -11.19 -15.34
C THR A 60 5.48 -11.77 -15.05
N VAL A 61 5.92 -11.66 -13.80
CA VAL A 61 7.16 -12.26 -13.30
C VAL A 61 6.85 -13.00 -12.00
N VAL A 62 7.34 -14.23 -11.87
CA VAL A 62 7.28 -14.99 -10.63
C VAL A 62 8.59 -14.82 -9.89
N PHE A 63 8.52 -14.24 -8.69
CA PHE A 63 9.68 -14.08 -7.82
C PHE A 63 9.82 -15.29 -6.89
N PRO A 64 11.03 -15.89 -6.81
CA PRO A 64 11.31 -16.92 -5.82
C PRO A 64 11.24 -16.31 -4.41
N GLY A 65 10.84 -17.14 -3.45
CA GLY A 65 10.91 -16.76 -2.04
C GLY A 65 12.34 -16.62 -1.56
N LYS A 66 12.53 -15.76 -0.55
CA LYS A 66 13.83 -15.59 0.12
C LYS A 66 14.18 -16.86 0.88
N LEU A 67 15.44 -17.29 0.78
CA LEU A 67 15.99 -18.36 1.62
C LEU A 67 16.18 -17.83 3.04
N TYR A 68 15.76 -18.58 4.04
CA TYR A 68 16.01 -18.28 5.46
C TYR A 68 16.30 -19.57 6.23
N LEU A 69 17.00 -19.44 7.35
CA LEU A 69 17.20 -20.54 8.29
C LEU A 69 16.04 -20.54 9.27
N ASN A 70 15.26 -21.62 9.30
CA ASN A 70 14.19 -21.77 10.27
C ASN A 70 14.83 -21.99 11.66
N ARG A 71 14.49 -21.11 12.61
CA ARG A 71 15.07 -21.13 13.96
C ARG A 71 14.65 -22.36 14.77
N PHE A 72 13.49 -22.93 14.47
CA PHE A 72 12.95 -24.08 15.21
C PHE A 72 13.49 -25.41 14.68
N THR A 73 13.58 -25.56 13.37
CA THR A 73 14.00 -26.82 12.73
C THR A 73 15.49 -26.84 12.38
N GLY A 74 16.15 -25.68 12.36
CA GLY A 74 17.55 -25.54 11.92
C GLY A 74 17.74 -25.75 10.41
N GLN A 75 16.66 -25.88 9.64
CA GLN A 75 16.72 -26.18 8.20
C GLN A 75 16.63 -24.91 7.35
N LYS A 76 17.24 -24.95 6.16
CA LYS A 76 17.13 -23.87 5.17
C LYS A 76 15.80 -24.01 4.43
N GLU A 77 14.91 -23.06 4.65
CA GLU A 77 13.59 -22.99 4.04
C GLU A 77 13.47 -21.77 3.12
N ARG A 78 12.39 -21.69 2.35
CA ARG A 78 12.06 -20.54 1.49
C ARG A 78 10.71 -19.97 1.84
N THR A 79 10.59 -18.65 1.82
CA THR A 79 9.29 -17.97 1.90
C THR A 79 8.41 -18.33 0.70
N SER A 80 7.10 -18.10 0.79
CA SER A 80 6.17 -18.26 -0.32
C SER A 80 6.61 -17.47 -1.56
N ARG A 81 6.52 -18.08 -2.75
CA ARG A 81 6.72 -17.39 -4.02
C ARG A 81 5.64 -16.34 -4.24
N THR A 82 5.95 -15.32 -5.02
CA THR A 82 5.01 -14.24 -5.30
C THR A 82 5.00 -13.95 -6.79
N LYS A 83 3.81 -13.71 -7.35
CA LYS A 83 3.69 -13.30 -8.76
C LYS A 83 3.41 -11.81 -8.81
N LYS A 84 4.19 -11.09 -9.60
CA LYS A 84 3.97 -9.69 -9.92
C LYS A 84 3.45 -9.58 -11.35
N ALA A 85 2.36 -8.85 -11.52
CA ALA A 85 1.83 -8.46 -12.81
C ALA A 85 2.06 -6.97 -13.00
N ILE A 86 2.67 -6.57 -14.10
CA ILE A 86 2.78 -5.19 -14.57
C ILE A 86 1.76 -5.05 -15.69
N VAL A 87 0.80 -4.18 -15.47
CA VAL A 87 -0.32 -3.95 -16.37
C VAL A 87 -0.14 -2.59 -17.00
N THR A 88 -0.12 -2.53 -18.33
CA THR A 88 -0.13 -1.28 -19.09
C THR A 88 -1.56 -0.93 -19.43
N MET A 89 -2.01 0.21 -18.95
CA MET A 89 -3.37 0.74 -19.11
C MET A 89 -3.37 1.82 -20.19
N LYS A 90 -4.55 2.14 -20.73
CA LYS A 90 -4.70 3.26 -21.66
C LYS A 90 -4.63 4.61 -20.95
N GLU A 91 -5.20 4.69 -19.75
CA GLU A 91 -5.25 5.90 -18.93
C GLU A 91 -4.05 5.97 -17.99
N GLU A 92 -3.66 7.19 -17.65
CA GLU A 92 -2.62 7.44 -16.66
C GLU A 92 -3.18 7.36 -15.25
N PHE A 93 -2.37 6.83 -14.33
CA PHE A 93 -2.71 6.69 -12.93
C PHE A 93 -1.60 7.25 -12.05
N LYS A 94 -1.97 8.04 -11.05
CA LYS A 94 -1.06 8.57 -10.03
C LYS A 94 -1.61 8.19 -8.66
N TYR A 95 -0.74 7.63 -7.82
CA TYR A 95 -1.09 7.35 -6.43
C TYR A 95 -1.32 8.65 -5.66
N PRO A 96 -2.24 8.63 -4.67
CA PRO A 96 -2.36 9.73 -3.74
C PRO A 96 -1.03 9.94 -3.00
N PRO A 97 -0.73 11.18 -2.55
CA PRO A 97 0.42 11.43 -1.69
C PRO A 97 0.30 10.63 -0.40
N GLU A 98 1.45 10.33 0.22
CA GLU A 98 1.46 9.67 1.52
C GLU A 98 0.72 10.54 2.54
N PRO A 99 -0.13 9.94 3.38
CA PRO A 99 -0.87 10.69 4.38
C PRO A 99 0.09 11.23 5.44
N ASN A 100 -0.22 12.41 5.98
CA ASN A 100 0.61 13.03 6.99
C ASN A 100 0.21 12.49 8.37
N VAL A 101 1.08 11.71 8.99
CA VAL A 101 0.81 11.08 10.31
C VAL A 101 0.45 12.11 11.39
N ASP A 102 1.14 13.25 11.38
CA ASP A 102 0.94 14.32 12.35
C ASP A 102 -0.44 14.98 12.18
N ARG A 103 -0.84 15.28 10.95
CA ARG A 103 -2.10 15.96 10.64
C ARG A 103 -3.31 15.02 10.63
N ASP A 104 -3.21 13.90 9.92
CA ASP A 104 -4.35 13.06 9.56
C ASP A 104 -4.65 12.00 10.62
N PHE A 105 -3.62 11.51 11.33
CA PHE A 105 -3.71 10.38 12.26
C PHE A 105 -3.41 10.75 13.73
N GLY A 106 -3.46 12.04 14.09
CA GLY A 106 -3.27 12.49 15.47
C GLY A 106 -1.82 12.36 15.97
N GLY A 107 -0.83 12.28 15.08
CA GLY A 107 0.60 12.21 15.46
C GLY A 107 1.06 13.38 16.34
N MET A 108 0.49 14.56 16.13
CA MET A 108 0.76 15.74 16.98
C MET A 108 0.27 15.55 18.41
N GLU A 109 -0.93 15.01 18.58
CA GLU A 109 -1.53 14.74 19.89
C GLU A 109 -0.69 13.68 20.63
N MET A 110 -0.31 12.60 19.96
CA MET A 110 0.57 11.55 20.52
C MET A 110 1.97 12.08 20.89
N ARG A 111 2.54 13.02 20.11
CA ARG A 111 3.82 13.67 20.43
C ARG A 111 3.69 14.59 21.64
N TYR A 112 2.63 15.39 21.68
CA TYR A 112 2.31 16.26 22.82
C TYR A 112 2.13 15.44 24.10
N GLU A 113 1.39 14.32 24.04
CA GLU A 113 1.21 13.42 25.17
C GLU A 113 2.52 12.78 25.64
N ARG A 114 3.37 12.31 24.73
CA ARG A 114 4.69 11.76 25.07
C ARG A 114 5.58 12.80 25.77
N LEU A 115 5.62 14.03 25.27
CA LEU A 115 6.38 15.11 25.89
C LEU A 115 5.80 15.48 27.27
N ARG A 116 4.48 15.55 27.40
CA ARG A 116 3.79 15.76 28.68
C ARG A 116 4.13 14.66 29.70
N MET A 117 4.12 13.40 29.28
CA MET A 117 4.49 12.26 30.13
C MET A 117 5.97 12.28 30.52
N ALA A 118 6.88 12.55 29.59
CA ALA A 118 8.31 12.66 29.87
C ALA A 118 8.62 13.80 30.86
N ASN A 119 7.91 14.92 30.76
CA ASN A 119 8.06 16.05 31.67
C ASN A 119 7.53 15.74 33.08
N ARG A 120 6.47 14.95 33.23
CA ARG A 120 6.02 14.44 34.54
C ARG A 120 7.11 13.66 35.27
N LEU A 121 7.97 12.95 34.53
CA LEU A 121 9.08 12.18 35.08
C LEU A 121 10.30 13.05 35.43
N ARG A 122 10.44 14.24 34.82
CA ARG A 122 11.60 15.15 35.01
C ARG A 122 11.44 16.18 36.13
N GLY A 123 10.28 16.26 36.79
CA GLY A 123 10.03 17.18 37.92
C GLY A 123 9.57 18.59 37.51
N TRP A 124 9.85 19.61 38.34
CA TRP A 124 9.36 21.01 38.22
C TRP A 124 10.04 21.81 37.09
N THR A 125 10.07 21.26 35.89
CA THR A 125 10.38 22.03 34.68
C THR A 125 9.06 22.46 34.05
N GLY A 126 8.91 23.75 33.74
CA GLY A 126 7.76 24.29 33.01
C GLY A 126 7.56 23.65 31.64
N GLN A 127 6.49 24.03 30.94
CA GLN A 127 6.22 23.51 29.60
C GLN A 127 7.37 23.85 28.65
N THR A 128 7.89 22.85 27.93
CA THR A 128 8.94 23.07 26.94
C THR A 128 8.42 23.92 25.77
N PRO A 129 9.27 24.74 25.13
CA PRO A 129 8.87 25.52 23.95
C PRO A 129 8.27 24.66 22.82
N GLU A 130 8.76 23.42 22.68
CA GLU A 130 8.26 22.44 21.73
C GLU A 130 6.83 21.98 22.07
N MET A 131 6.51 21.76 23.35
CA MET A 131 5.14 21.42 23.77
C MET A 131 4.17 22.57 23.51
N LEU A 132 4.57 23.81 23.79
CA LEU A 132 3.73 24.99 23.54
C LEU A 132 3.44 25.16 22.05
N LYS A 133 4.43 24.91 21.21
CA LYS A 133 4.28 24.92 19.75
C LYS A 133 3.29 23.85 19.29
N LEU A 134 3.46 22.61 19.75
CA LEU A 134 2.55 21.50 19.43
C LEU A 134 1.12 21.77 19.91
N GLN A 135 0.96 22.34 21.11
CA GLN A 135 -0.35 22.68 21.65
C GLN A 135 -1.07 23.74 20.79
N LYS A 136 -0.35 24.78 20.35
CA LYS A 136 -0.88 25.80 19.43
C LYS A 136 -1.27 25.19 18.08
N GLU A 137 -0.46 24.29 17.54
CA GLU A 137 -0.72 23.61 16.27
C GLU A 137 -1.91 22.65 16.34
N ILE A 138 -2.13 21.98 17.48
CA ILE A 138 -3.31 21.12 17.72
C ILE A 138 -4.59 21.97 17.80
N LEU A 139 -4.57 23.06 18.56
CA LEU A 139 -5.74 23.96 18.68
C LEU A 139 -6.11 24.58 17.33
N ALA A 140 -5.13 25.06 16.57
CA ALA A 140 -5.36 25.61 15.23
C ALA A 140 -5.91 24.55 14.25
N LYS A 141 -5.60 23.26 14.44
CA LYS A 141 -6.17 22.16 13.65
C LYS A 141 -7.64 21.91 14.01
N GLU A 142 -8.01 22.01 15.28
CA GLU A 142 -9.41 21.85 15.73
C GLU A 142 -10.30 22.99 15.24
N GLU A 143 -9.80 24.23 15.24
CA GLU A 143 -10.50 25.41 14.72
C GLU A 143 -10.78 25.30 13.21
N ASN A 144 -9.82 24.83 12.41
CA ASN A 144 -9.99 24.65 10.96
C ASN A 144 -10.88 23.46 10.57
N LYS A 145 -11.30 22.64 11.53
CA LYS A 145 -12.18 21.48 11.30
C LYS A 145 -13.66 21.79 11.54
N SER A 146 -13.96 22.94 12.17
CA SER A 146 -15.32 23.46 12.42
C SER A 146 -15.79 24.34 11.27
#